data_AF-W1XIK9-F1
#
_entry.id   AF-W1XIK9-F1
#
_cell.length_a   1.000
_cell.length_b   1.000
_cell.length_c   1.000
_cell.angle_alpha   90.00
_cell.angle_beta   90.00
_cell.angle_gamma   90.00
#
_symmetry.space_group_name_H-M   'P 1'
#
loop_
_entity.id
_entity.type
_entity.pdbx_description
1 polymer ?
#
loop_
_entity_poly.entity_id
_entity_poly.type
_entity_poly.pdbx_seq_one_letter_code
_entity_poly.pdbx_strand_id
1 'polypeptide(L)'
;QVDLILQVMPNAKTIGTIYSSSEVNSQIQVEKMKAYAATKGIKVEEVTVSNVNDIQQAAQNLVSQRVDAVYVPTDNVVASAMSNLVA
;
A
#
# COMPACT_ATOMS: atom_id res chain seq x y z
N GLN A 1 -0.49 9.70 -5.84
CA GLN A 1 0.62 9.58 -4.89
C GLN A 1 1.87 8.91 -5.47
N VAL A 2 1.78 8.14 -6.56
CA VAL A 2 2.96 7.52 -7.21
C VAL A 2 4.03 8.55 -7.58
N ASP A 3 3.68 9.69 -8.18
CA ASP A 3 4.70 10.69 -8.56
C ASP A 3 5.42 11.28 -7.34
N LEU A 4 4.72 11.47 -6.22
CA LEU A 4 5.33 11.94 -4.98
C LEU A 4 6.29 10.89 -4.40
N ILE A 5 5.92 9.62 -4.45
CA ILE A 5 6.79 8.51 -4.06
C ILE A 5 8.06 8.51 -4.93
N LEU A 6 7.93 8.70 -6.24
CA LEU A 6 9.09 8.78 -7.15
C LEU A 6 9.91 10.08 -6.97
N GLN A 7 9.32 11.16 -6.47
CA GLN A 7 10.09 12.35 -6.10
C GLN A 7 10.97 12.11 -4.86
N VAL A 8 10.44 11.40 -3.87
CA VAL A 8 11.17 11.08 -2.62
C VAL A 8 12.14 9.92 -2.82
N MET A 9 11.72 8.91 -3.57
CA MET A 9 12.49 7.70 -3.90
C MET A 9 12.52 7.48 -5.42
N PRO A 10 13.38 8.21 -6.16
CA PRO A 10 13.43 8.14 -7.62
C PRO A 10 13.74 6.77 -8.21
N ASN A 11 14.36 5.90 -7.42
CA ASN A 11 14.77 4.56 -7.82
C ASN A 11 13.77 3.46 -7.39
N ALA A 12 12.63 3.83 -6.79
CA ALA A 12 11.62 2.86 -6.42
C ALA A 12 11.12 2.11 -7.68
N LYS A 13 10.97 0.79 -7.57
CA LYS A 13 10.48 -0.10 -8.62
C LYS A 13 9.22 -0.84 -8.17
N THR A 14 9.07 -1.02 -6.87
CA THR A 14 7.93 -1.74 -6.29
C THR A 14 7.34 -0.92 -5.15
N ILE A 15 6.02 -0.71 -5.18
CA ILE A 15 5.28 -0.06 -4.09
C ILE A 15 4.32 -1.09 -3.48
N GLY A 16 4.39 -1.29 -2.17
CA GLY A 16 3.42 -2.07 -1.42
C GLY A 16 2.21 -1.22 -1.03
N THR A 17 1.03 -1.83 -0.98
CA THR A 17 -0.17 -1.19 -0.44
C THR A 17 -0.93 -2.12 0.50
N ILE A 18 -1.43 -1.58 1.61
CA ILE A 18 -2.29 -2.30 2.55
C ILE A 18 -3.64 -1.59 2.60
N TYR A 19 -4.73 -2.34 2.50
CA TYR A 19 -6.08 -1.78 2.60
C TYR A 19 -7.10 -2.83 3.06
N SER A 20 -8.27 -2.38 3.50
CA SER A 20 -9.37 -3.25 3.87
C SER A 20 -10.12 -3.75 2.64
N SER A 21 -10.28 -5.07 2.53
CA SER A 21 -11.14 -5.68 1.48
C SER A 21 -12.62 -5.31 1.64
N SER A 22 -13.01 -4.76 2.79
CA SER A 22 -14.39 -4.33 3.08
C SER A 22 -14.66 -2.89 2.64
N GLU A 23 -13.63 -2.15 2.21
CA GLU A 23 -13.73 -0.73 1.83
C GLU A 23 -13.64 -0.54 0.32
N VAL A 24 -14.78 -0.30 -0.32
CA VAL A 24 -14.88 -0.07 -1.78
C VAL A 24 -14.09 1.17 -2.22
N ASN A 25 -14.08 2.23 -1.40
CA ASN A 25 -13.25 3.41 -1.59
C ASN A 25 -11.76 3.08 -1.66
N SER A 26 -11.29 2.15 -0.83
CA SER A 26 -9.89 1.72 -0.82
C SER A 26 -9.56 0.90 -2.06
N GLN A 27 -10.43 -0.04 -2.44
CA GLN A 27 -10.28 -0.84 -3.67
C GLN A 27 -10.14 0.04 -4.93
N ILE A 28 -11.04 1.01 -5.11
CA ILE A 28 -11.01 1.92 -6.26
C ILE A 28 -9.73 2.77 -6.28
N GLN A 29 -9.26 3.22 -5.11
CA GLN A 29 -8.03 4.00 -5.02
C GLN A 29 -6.80 3.17 -5.39
N VAL A 30 -6.74 1.91 -4.91
CA VAL A 30 -5.65 0.99 -5.22
C VAL A 30 -5.66 0.61 -6.69
N GLU A 31 -6.82 0.35 -7.30
CA GLU A 31 -6.93 0.06 -8.72
C GLU A 31 -6.41 1.22 -9.58
N LYS A 32 -6.84 2.46 -9.29
CA LYS A 32 -6.35 3.67 -9.97
C LYS A 32 -4.84 3.85 -9.79
N MET A 33 -4.34 3.58 -8.60
CA MET A 33 -2.90 3.64 -8.32
C MET A 33 -2.14 2.60 -9.14
N LYS A 34 -2.60 1.35 -9.19
CA LYS A 34 -1.98 0.27 -9.98
C LYS A 34 -1.93 0.63 -11.46
N ALA A 35 -3.05 1.11 -12.01
CA ALA A 35 -3.12 1.55 -13.40
C ALA A 35 -2.11 2.66 -13.68
N TYR A 36 -2.02 3.67 -12.81
CA TYR A 36 -1.07 4.77 -12.98
C TYR A 36 0.39 4.33 -12.79
N ALA A 37 0.69 3.52 -11.77
CA ALA A 37 2.01 2.98 -11.49
C ALA A 37 2.55 2.15 -12.66
N ALA A 38 1.68 1.37 -13.32
CA ALA A 38 2.05 0.61 -14.52
C ALA A 38 2.54 1.52 -15.65
N THR A 39 1.95 2.71 -15.85
CA THR A 39 2.42 3.69 -16.85
C THR A 39 3.83 4.25 -16.56
N LYS A 40 4.29 4.13 -15.30
CA LYS A 40 5.61 4.56 -14.84
C LYS A 40 6.61 3.38 -14.72
N GLY A 41 6.20 2.17 -15.09
CA GLY A 41 7.02 0.97 -14.93
C GLY A 41 7.18 0.50 -13.48
N ILE A 42 6.28 0.93 -12.60
CA ILE A 42 6.30 0.60 -11.17
C ILE A 42 5.34 -0.55 -10.90
N LYS A 43 5.84 -1.60 -10.24
CA LYS A 43 5.01 -2.71 -9.75
C LYS A 43 4.32 -2.28 -8.46
N VAL A 44 3.05 -2.67 -8.31
CA VAL A 44 2.32 -2.48 -7.06
C VAL A 44 1.96 -3.84 -6.48
N GLU A 45 2.44 -4.12 -5.28
CA GLU A 45 2.07 -5.29 -4.50
C GLU A 45 0.96 -4.90 -3.52
N GLU A 46 -0.09 -5.69 -3.45
CA GLU A 46 -1.23 -5.39 -2.58
C GLU A 46 -1.45 -6.49 -1.55
N VAL A 47 -1.75 -6.08 -0.33
CA VAL A 47 -2.17 -6.96 0.75
C VAL A 47 -3.47 -6.42 1.33
N THR A 48 -4.50 -7.27 1.35
CA THR A 48 -5.78 -6.91 1.95
C THR A 48 -5.88 -7.41 3.38
N VAL A 49 -6.47 -6.61 4.26
CA VAL A 49 -6.79 -6.98 5.64
C VAL A 49 -8.29 -6.97 5.87
N SER A 50 -8.77 -7.74 6.86
CA SER A 50 -10.19 -7.69 7.26
C SER A 50 -10.40 -6.96 8.59
N ASN A 51 -9.34 -6.80 9.39
CA ASN A 51 -9.38 -6.07 10.65
C ASN A 51 -7.99 -5.49 11.01
N VAL A 52 -7.94 -4.68 12.05
CA VAL A 52 -6.73 -3.96 12.49
C VAL A 52 -5.59 -4.86 13.01
N ASN A 53 -5.90 -6.06 13.48
CA ASN A 53 -4.90 -6.99 14.03
C ASN A 53 -4.05 -7.62 12.92
N ASP A 54 -4.60 -7.73 11.70
CA ASP A 54 -3.92 -8.34 10.56
C ASP A 54 -2.85 -7.39 9.96
N ILE A 55 -2.88 -6.09 10.30
CA ILE A 55 -2.04 -5.06 9.69
C ILE A 55 -0.55 -5.33 9.88
N GLN A 56 -0.14 -5.78 11.07
CA GLN A 56 1.28 -6.05 11.33
C GLN A 56 1.80 -7.19 10.46
N GLN A 57 1.00 -8.26 10.32
CA GLN A 57 1.36 -9.39 9.45
C GLN A 57 1.35 -8.98 7.97
N ALA A 58 0.39 -8.15 7.56
CA ALA A 58 0.35 -7.60 6.21
C ALA A 58 1.58 -6.73 5.90
N ALA A 59 2.03 -5.93 6.85
CA ALA A 59 3.26 -5.13 6.75
C ALA A 59 4.50 -6.02 6.59
N GLN A 60 4.63 -7.05 7.43
CA GLN A 60 5.73 -8.03 7.35
C GLN A 60 5.75 -8.77 5.99
N ASN A 61 4.57 -9.04 5.41
CA ASN A 61 4.46 -9.64 4.08
C ASN A 61 5.04 -8.70 3.01
N LEU A 62 4.67 -7.42 3.02
CA LEU A 62 5.23 -6.42 2.09
C LEU A 62 6.74 -6.27 2.24
N VAL A 63 7.26 -6.28 3.48
CA VAL A 63 8.72 -6.27 3.72
C VAL A 63 9.38 -7.52 3.13
N SER A 64 8.77 -8.70 3.30
CA SER A 64 9.27 -9.97 2.74
C SER A 64 9.26 -9.97 1.21
N GLN A 65 8.30 -9.27 0.60
CA GLN A 65 8.23 -9.05 -0.84
C GLN A 65 9.21 -7.99 -1.36
N ARG A 66 9.98 -7.36 -0.46
CA ARG A 66 10.99 -6.34 -0.77
C ARG A 66 10.43 -5.16 -1.58
N VAL A 67 9.30 -4.63 -1.12
CA VAL A 67 8.78 -3.37 -1.67
C VAL A 67 9.68 -2.19 -1.27
N ASP A 68 9.83 -1.21 -2.15
CA ASP A 68 10.68 -0.04 -1.91
C ASP A 68 9.96 1.02 -1.08
N ALA A 69 8.64 1.12 -1.21
CA ALA A 69 7.80 2.05 -0.47
C ALA A 69 6.48 1.39 -0.10
N VAL A 70 5.85 1.83 1.00
CA VAL A 70 4.49 1.44 1.38
C VAL A 70 3.58 2.65 1.24
N TYR A 71 2.48 2.47 0.52
CA TYR A 71 1.38 3.42 0.42
C TYR A 71 0.16 2.87 1.13
N VAL A 72 -0.55 3.72 1.86
CA VAL A 72 -1.83 3.38 2.48
C VAL A 72 -2.89 4.34 1.90
N PRO A 73 -3.97 3.83 1.29
CA PRO A 73 -5.05 4.66 0.80
C PRO A 73 -5.84 5.28 1.96
N THR A 74 -6.84 6.10 1.64
CA THR A 74 -7.72 6.70 2.65
C THR A 74 -8.69 5.63 3.19
N ASP A 75 -8.16 4.75 4.04
CA ASP A 75 -8.80 3.55 4.58
C ASP A 75 -8.98 3.70 6.10
N ASN A 76 -10.21 3.55 6.59
CA ASN A 76 -10.51 3.81 8.00
C ASN A 76 -9.96 2.72 8.94
N VAL A 77 -9.90 1.47 8.46
CA VAL A 77 -9.36 0.34 9.22
C VAL A 77 -7.85 0.54 9.39
N VAL A 78 -7.14 0.79 8.30
CA VAL A 78 -5.68 0.96 8.38
C VAL A 78 -5.30 2.26 9.11
N ALA A 79 -6.05 3.35 8.91
CA ALA A 79 -5.79 4.61 9.62
C ALA A 79 -5.90 4.47 11.13
N SER A 80 -6.87 3.69 11.63
CA SER A 80 -7.09 3.48 13.06
C SER A 80 -5.95 2.73 13.77
N ALA A 81 -5.12 2.03 13.00
CA ALA A 81 -4.05 1.17 13.49
C ALA A 81 -2.73 1.41 12.76
N MET A 82 -2.49 2.67 12.35
CA MET A 82 -1.25 3.10 11.71
C MET A 82 -0.01 2.79 12.56
N SER A 83 -0.14 2.80 13.89
CA SER A 83 0.93 2.40 14.82
C SER A 83 1.44 0.98 14.57
N ASN A 84 0.55 0.06 14.20
CA ASN A 84 0.89 -1.35 13.95
C ASN A 84 1.63 -1.55 12.61
N LEU A 85 1.57 -0.55 11.73
CA LEU A 85 2.24 -0.59 10.42
C LEU A 85 3.72 -0.26 10.50
N VAL A 86 4.11 0.60 11.45
CA VAL A 86 5.48 1.16 11.56
C VAL A 86 6.30 0.45 12.68
N ALA A 87 5.65 -0.44 13.43
CA ALA A 87 6.22 -1.14 14.58
C ALA A 87 7.14 -2.32 14.22
#